data_AF-A0A2Z3X829-F1
#
_entry.id   AF-A0A2Z3X829-F1
#
_cell.length_a   1.000
_cell.length_b   1.000
_cell.length_c   1.000
_cell.angle_alpha   90.00
_cell.angle_beta   90.00
_cell.angle_gamma   90.00
#
_symmetry.space_group_name_H-M   'P 1'
#
loop_
_entity.id
_entity.type
_entity.pdbx_description
1 polymer ?
#
loop_
_entity_poly.entity_id
_entity_poly.type
_entity_poly.pdbx_seq_one_letter_code
_entity_poly.pdbx_strand_id
1 'polypeptide(L)' 'MLVTSKKMTAAILALTLAMSLSACSNWSKRDRNTAIGAGAGAVGGAVLTDGSALGTLGGAAVGGIIGHQVGK' A
#
# COMPACT_ATOMS: atom_id res chain seq x y z
N MET A 1 -18.25 14.40 10.76
CA MET A 1 -18.80 13.48 9.73
C MET A 1 -18.15 13.60 8.33
N LEU A 2 -17.03 14.31 8.14
CA LEU A 2 -16.34 14.38 6.83
C LEU A 2 -15.24 13.31 6.63
N VAL A 3 -14.77 12.69 7.72
CA VAL A 3 -13.65 11.73 7.68
C VAL A 3 -14.05 10.35 7.17
N THR A 4 -15.29 9.91 7.40
CA THR A 4 -15.80 8.59 6.93
C THR A 4 -15.91 8.52 5.42
N SER A 5 -16.38 9.60 4.77
CA SER A 5 -16.54 9.65 3.31
C SER A 5 -15.20 9.57 2.58
N LYS A 6 -14.16 10.27 3.06
CA LYS A 6 -12.83 10.28 2.41
C LYS A 6 -12.09 8.93 2.51
N LYS A 7 -12.29 8.20 3.62
CA LYS A 7 -11.75 6.83 3.80
C LYS A 7 -12.46 5.82 2.89
N MET A 8 -13.78 5.96 2.70
CA MET A 8 -14.51 5.15 1.72
C MET A 8 -14.09 5.48 0.28
N THR A 9 -13.90 6.76 -0.08
CA THR A 9 -13.40 7.13 -1.41
C THR A 9 -12.00 6.57 -1.66
N ALA A 10 -11.11 6.65 -0.67
CA ALA A 10 -9.77 6.07 -0.76
C ALA A 10 -9.80 4.53 -0.91
N ALA A 11 -10.68 3.85 -0.19
CA ALA A 11 -10.87 2.41 -0.32
C ALA A 11 -11.44 2.03 -1.70
N ILE A 12 -12.45 2.75 -2.18
CA ILE A 12 -13.05 2.52 -3.50
C ILE A 12 -12.03 2.78 -4.60
N LEU A 13 -11.21 3.84 -4.50
CA LEU A 13 -10.09 4.07 -5.40
C LEU A 13 -9.07 2.93 -5.32
N ALA A 14 -8.64 2.53 -4.13
CA ALA A 14 -7.68 1.44 -3.96
C ALA A 14 -8.19 0.13 -4.58
N LEU A 15 -9.49 -0.19 -4.41
CA LEU A 15 -10.11 -1.36 -5.04
C LEU A 15 -10.20 -1.21 -6.57
N THR A 16 -10.64 -0.07 -7.10
CA THR A 16 -10.69 0.14 -8.55
C THR A 16 -9.31 0.12 -9.18
N LEU A 17 -8.29 0.69 -8.52
CA LEU A 17 -6.90 0.56 -8.92
C LEU A 17 -6.43 -0.90 -8.85
N ALA A 18 -6.71 -1.63 -7.77
CA ALA A 18 -6.33 -3.04 -7.65
C ALA A 18 -7.00 -3.94 -8.71
N MET A 19 -8.27 -3.68 -9.02
CA MET A 19 -9.02 -4.38 -10.07
C MET A 19 -8.54 -4.00 -11.47
N SER A 20 -8.24 -2.71 -11.71
CA SER A 20 -7.68 -2.24 -12.99
C SER A 20 -6.26 -2.74 -13.21
N LEU A 21 -5.43 -2.80 -12.16
CA LEU A 21 -4.10 -3.39 -12.19
C LEU A 21 -4.14 -4.92 -12.35
N SER A 22 -5.15 -5.60 -11.80
CA SER A 22 -5.37 -7.03 -12.08
C SER A 22 -5.88 -7.30 -13.49
N ALA A 23 -6.65 -6.37 -14.07
CA ALA A 23 -7.13 -6.42 -15.45
C ALA A 23 -6.01 -6.10 -16.46
N CYS A 24 -4.95 -5.40 -16.05
CA CYS A 24 -3.73 -5.19 -16.82
C CYS A 24 -2.74 -6.33 -16.51
N SER A 25 -2.85 -7.44 -17.24
CA SER A 25 -2.23 -8.76 -16.98
C SER A 25 -0.69 -8.83 -17.03
N ASN A 26 0.04 -7.73 -16.90
CA ASN A 26 1.50 -7.70 -17.02
C ASN A 26 2.20 -6.92 -15.89
N TRP A 27 1.71 -7.00 -14.66
CA TRP A 27 2.46 -6.51 -13.51
C TRP A 27 3.74 -7.32 -13.30
N SER A 28 4.91 -6.65 -13.31
CA SER A 28 6.17 -7.32 -13.04
C SER A 28 6.14 -7.91 -11.63
N LYS A 29 6.71 -9.11 -11.43
CA LYS A 29 6.84 -9.73 -10.09
C LYS A 29 7.38 -8.75 -9.06
N ARG A 30 8.26 -7.86 -9.51
CA ARG A 30 8.86 -6.79 -8.72
C ARG A 30 7.88 -5.71 -8.26
N ASP A 31 7.00 -5.24 -9.13
CA ASP A 31 5.97 -4.24 -8.77
C ASP A 31 4.96 -4.83 -7.79
N ARG A 32 4.62 -6.12 -7.99
CA ARG A 32 3.75 -6.86 -7.07
C ARG A 32 4.35 -6.99 -5.68
N ASN A 33 5.61 -7.43 -5.59
CA ASN A 33 6.28 -7.57 -4.31
C ASN A 33 6.50 -6.20 -3.62
N THR A 34 6.78 -5.14 -4.39
CA THR A 34 6.90 -3.76 -3.88
C THR A 34 5.58 -3.27 -3.30
N ALA A 35 4.48 -3.43 -4.01
CA ALA A 35 3.16 -2.98 -3.55
C ALA A 35 2.69 -3.75 -2.31
N ILE A 36 2.95 -5.05 -2.25
CA ILE A 36 2.65 -5.86 -1.06
C ILE A 36 3.52 -5.41 0.12
N GLY A 37 4.83 -5.21 -0.10
CA GLY A 37 5.75 -4.74 0.94
C GLY A 37 5.39 -3.34 1.45
N ALA A 38 5.06 -2.41 0.56
CA ALA A 38 4.62 -1.07 0.91
C ALA A 38 3.27 -1.07 1.64
N GLY A 39 2.31 -1.91 1.20
CA GLY A 39 1.01 -2.05 1.87
C GLY A 39 1.13 -2.67 3.26
N ALA A 40 1.84 -3.78 3.40
CA ALA A 40 2.07 -4.43 4.68
C ALA A 40 2.87 -3.54 5.65
N GLY A 41 3.91 -2.86 5.14
CA GLY A 41 4.70 -1.91 5.90
C GLY A 41 3.90 -0.68 6.33
N ALA A 42 3.02 -0.15 5.49
CA ALA A 42 2.12 0.94 5.85
C ALA A 42 1.18 0.55 6.99
N VAL A 43 0.58 -0.64 6.92
CA VAL A 43 -0.31 -1.15 7.97
C VAL A 43 0.47 -1.38 9.26
N GLY A 44 1.64 -2.02 9.19
CA GLY A 44 2.51 -2.24 10.35
C GLY A 44 2.95 -0.94 11.01
N GLY A 45 3.39 0.05 10.21
CA GLY A 45 3.80 1.36 10.69
C GLY A 45 2.65 2.19 11.27
N ALA A 46 1.44 2.05 10.72
CA ALA A 46 0.25 2.65 11.30
C ALA A 46 -0.10 2.02 12.65
N VAL A 47 -0.06 0.69 12.78
CA VAL A 47 -0.37 -0.01 14.05
C VAL A 47 0.62 0.35 15.14
N LEU A 48 1.92 0.40 14.82
CA LEU A 48 2.97 0.70 15.80
C LEU A 48 3.00 2.17 16.25
N THR A 49 2.36 3.09 15.53
CA THR A 49 2.35 4.53 15.85
C THR A 49 0.93 5.09 15.99
N ASP A 50 -0.04 4.24 16.37
CA ASP A 50 -1.45 4.61 16.59
C ASP A 50 -2.08 5.41 15.42
N GLY A 51 -1.68 5.09 14.19
CA GLY A 51 -2.18 5.71 12.96
C GLY A 51 -1.44 6.97 12.52
N SER A 52 -0.26 7.25 13.05
CA SER A 52 0.54 8.41 12.63
C SER A 52 1.00 8.30 11.17
N ALA A 53 0.89 9.43 10.44
CA ALA A 53 1.30 9.52 9.05
C ALA A 53 2.79 9.20 8.86
N LEU A 54 3.65 9.63 9.79
CA LEU A 54 5.09 9.32 9.76
C LEU A 54 5.38 7.82 9.91
N GLY A 55 4.68 7.13 10.82
CA GLY A 55 4.81 5.68 11.00
C GLY A 55 4.35 4.91 9.77
N THR A 56 3.20 5.31 9.21
CA THR A 56 2.63 4.74 7.98
C THR A 56 3.55 4.94 6.78
N LEU A 57 4.05 6.16 6.55
CA LEU A 57 4.93 6.48 5.43
C LEU A 57 6.30 5.82 5.58
N GLY A 58 6.87 5.80 6.80
CA GLY A 58 8.13 5.14 7.09
C GLY A 58 8.05 3.63 6.86
N GLY A 59 6.99 2.99 7.36
CA GLY A 59 6.74 1.56 7.15
C GLY A 59 6.51 1.23 5.67
N ALA A 60 5.74 2.06 4.96
CA ALA A 60 5.50 1.89 3.53
C ALA A 60 6.79 2.03 2.69
N ALA A 61 7.63 3.01 3.01
CA ALA A 61 8.89 3.25 2.31
C ALA A 61 9.88 2.09 2.52
N VAL A 62 10.07 1.65 3.77
CA VAL A 62 10.97 0.54 4.10
C VAL A 62 10.44 -0.77 3.51
N GLY A 63 9.16 -1.07 3.68
CA GLY A 63 8.51 -2.25 3.13
C GLY A 63 8.53 -2.27 1.59
N GLY A 64 8.38 -1.12 0.94
CA GLY A 64 8.49 -0.96 -0.51
C GLY A 64 9.90 -1.22 -1.03
N ILE A 65 10.95 -0.67 -0.41
CA ILE A 65 12.35 -0.92 -0.77
C ILE A 65 12.68 -2.42 -0.65
N ILE A 66 12.26 -3.04 0.45
CA ILE A 66 12.47 -4.48 0.67
C ILE A 66 11.73 -5.27 -0.40
N GLY A 67 10.42 -5.03 -0.57
CA GLY A 67 9.58 -5.71 -1.56
C GLY A 67 10.11 -5.56 -3.00
N HIS A 68 10.67 -4.40 -3.33
CA HIS A 68 11.39 -4.21 -4.58
C HIS A 68 12.59 -5.14 -4.63
N GLN A 69 13.51 -5.11 -3.66
CA GLN A 69 14.72 -5.94 -3.64
C GLN A 69 14.47 -7.46 -3.64
N VAL A 70 13.44 -7.96 -2.95
CA VAL A 70 13.11 -9.41 -2.94
C VAL A 70 12.43 -9.87 -4.23
N GLY A 71 11.94 -8.94 -5.07
CA GLY A 71 11.29 -9.24 -6.35
C GLY A 71 12.22 -9.29 -7.57
N LYS A 72 13.55 -9.29 -7.38
CA LYS A 72 14.54 -9.65 -8.43
C LYS A 72 14.57 -11.14 -8.65
#